data_AF-A0A2H6LAP9-F1
#
_entry.id   AF-A0A2H6LAP9-F1
#
_cell.length_a   1.000
_cell.length_b   1.000
_cell.length_c   1.000
_cell.angle_alpha   90.00
_cell.angle_beta   90.00
_cell.angle_gamma   90.00
#
_symmetry.space_group_name_H-M   'P 1'
#
loop_
_entity.id
_entity.type
_entity.pdbx_description
1 polymer ?
#
loop_
_entity_poly.entity_id
_entity_poly.type
_entity_poly.pdbx_seq_one_letter_code
_entity_poly.pdbx_strand_id
1 'polypeptide(L)'
;MSQASTTSNSQTPAAKESKIIGGAIDCDNDGRQNDSRIDDDGNGIPDRCVIDTSANAQQKIKTESTKEIFDTLMQALTEMTEGCDEATKVRAGVSYRICTINNQPVAASEALLEVGDGVGFWFKNNKVVAIRYFHSGETLFFDDETLIAKFSDDEKLQSNFTNEERREAENLAKEGYQTIFQVFAESAK
;
A
#
# COMPACT_ATOMS: atom_id res chain seq x y z
N MET A 1 25.13 49.45 55.00
CA MET A 1 23.69 49.70 54.78
C MET A 1 23.54 50.64 53.58
N SER A 2 22.60 50.33 52.69
CA SER A 2 22.02 51.15 51.60
C SER A 2 22.95 51.52 50.44
N GLN A 3 22.92 50.79 49.31
CA GLN A 3 21.93 50.72 48.21
C GLN A 3 22.07 51.80 47.14
N ALA A 4 22.05 51.29 45.91
CA ALA A 4 22.33 51.91 44.61
C ALA A 4 21.19 52.79 44.09
N SER A 5 21.50 53.66 43.15
CA SER A 5 20.55 54.19 42.15
C SER A 5 21.32 54.68 40.93
N THR A 6 21.70 53.74 40.05
CA THR A 6 21.91 54.02 38.63
C THR A 6 20.84 53.27 37.86
N THR A 7 19.85 54.05 37.41
CA THR A 7 18.86 53.66 36.42
C THR A 7 19.56 53.30 35.13
N SER A 8 19.79 52.00 34.91
CA SER A 8 20.01 51.48 33.56
C SER A 8 18.65 51.20 32.97
N ASN A 9 18.27 52.04 32.02
CA ASN A 9 17.10 51.87 31.16
C ASN A 9 17.38 50.65 30.28
N SER A 10 17.09 49.44 30.77
CA SER A 10 17.03 48.25 29.94
C SER A 10 15.77 48.36 29.08
N GLN A 11 15.90 49.08 27.96
CA GLN A 11 15.04 48.85 26.81
C GLN A 11 15.18 47.36 26.48
N THR A 12 14.19 46.58 26.91
CA THR A 12 13.96 45.24 26.40
C THR A 12 13.92 45.38 24.87
N PRO A 13 14.85 44.79 24.11
CA PRO A 13 14.67 44.70 22.68
C PRO A 13 13.33 43.99 22.47
N ALA A 14 12.44 44.60 21.69
CA ALA A 14 11.22 43.97 21.26
C ALA A 14 11.57 42.54 20.82
N ALA A 15 10.88 41.54 21.41
CA ALA A 15 11.05 40.15 21.06
C ALA A 15 10.82 40.04 19.54
N LYS A 16 11.91 39.98 18.77
CA LYS A 16 11.83 39.74 17.34
C LYS A 16 11.31 38.32 17.19
N GLU A 17 10.21 38.20 16.47
CA GLU A 17 9.62 36.89 16.19
C GLU A 17 10.63 36.07 15.40
N SER A 18 11.10 34.98 16.01
CA SER A 18 11.94 33.97 15.35
C SER A 18 11.33 33.59 14.01
N LYS A 19 12.07 33.79 12.92
CA LYS A 19 11.57 33.53 11.57
C LYS A 19 12.24 32.32 10.95
N ILE A 20 11.45 31.41 10.38
CA ILE A 20 11.97 30.33 9.52
C ILE A 20 12.47 30.94 8.22
N ILE A 21 13.72 30.63 7.84
CA ILE A 21 14.37 31.13 6.63
C ILE A 21 14.89 29.99 5.75
N GLY A 22 14.62 30.06 4.45
CA GLY A 22 15.05 29.05 3.47
C GLY A 22 14.17 27.80 3.42
N GLY A 23 14.59 26.81 2.62
CA GLY A 23 13.96 25.50 2.51
C GLY A 23 14.37 24.57 3.65
N ALA A 24 13.64 23.47 3.80
CA ALA A 24 13.95 22.46 4.80
C ALA A 24 15.33 21.83 4.58
N ILE A 25 16.01 21.47 5.67
CA ILE A 25 17.39 20.97 5.69
C ILE A 25 17.52 19.83 6.70
N ASP A 26 18.64 19.10 6.64
CA ASP A 26 19.05 18.10 7.60
C ASP A 26 20.12 18.72 8.54
N CYS A 27 19.78 18.93 9.81
CA CYS A 27 20.65 19.56 10.80
C CYS A 27 21.22 18.60 11.83
N ASP A 28 20.59 17.44 12.04
CA ASP A 28 21.09 16.36 12.89
C ASP A 28 21.74 15.20 12.10
N ASN A 29 21.82 15.35 10.78
CA ASN A 29 22.43 14.42 9.83
C ASN A 29 21.74 13.05 9.80
N ASP A 30 20.40 13.03 9.96
CA ASP A 30 19.57 11.84 9.93
C ASP A 30 19.15 11.40 8.50
N GLY A 31 19.52 12.19 7.49
CA GLY A 31 19.21 11.96 6.09
C GLY A 31 17.86 12.53 5.62
N ARG A 32 17.15 13.28 6.46
CA ARG A 32 15.84 13.89 6.15
C ARG A 32 15.94 15.40 6.11
N GLN A 33 15.30 16.00 5.11
CA GLN A 33 15.23 17.47 4.97
C GLN A 33 13.95 17.99 5.63
N ASN A 34 13.86 17.90 6.96
CA ASN A 34 12.69 18.33 7.75
C ASN A 34 13.02 19.35 8.85
N ASP A 35 14.27 19.74 9.01
CA ASP A 35 14.68 20.74 9.99
C ASP A 35 14.57 22.16 9.43
N SER A 36 14.49 23.13 10.35
CA SER A 36 14.28 24.53 10.02
C SER A 36 15.43 25.42 10.48
N ARG A 37 15.91 26.28 9.59
CA ARG A 37 16.83 27.37 9.94
C ARG A 37 16.02 28.53 10.50
N ILE A 38 16.38 28.98 11.70
CA ILE A 38 15.72 30.08 12.40
C ILE A 38 16.67 31.27 12.45
N ASP A 39 16.14 32.42 12.07
CA ASP A 39 16.74 33.75 12.24
C ASP A 39 15.99 34.43 13.40
N ASP A 40 16.64 34.50 14.56
CA ASP A 40 16.07 35.07 15.78
C ASP A 40 16.21 36.60 15.79
N ASP A 41 17.20 37.17 15.08
CA ASP A 41 17.48 38.60 15.07
C ASP A 41 17.03 39.35 13.79
N GLY A 42 16.53 38.62 12.79
CA GLY A 42 15.98 39.15 11.55
C GLY A 42 17.04 39.69 10.58
N ASN A 43 18.32 39.32 10.72
CA ASN A 43 19.41 39.81 9.86
C ASN A 43 19.54 39.03 8.54
N GLY A 44 18.73 37.98 8.33
CA GLY A 44 18.76 37.12 7.14
C GLY A 44 19.78 35.99 7.18
N ILE A 45 20.49 35.81 8.30
CA ILE A 45 21.48 34.76 8.56
C ILE A 45 20.90 33.81 9.62
N PRO A 46 20.99 32.48 9.43
CA PRO A 46 20.53 31.53 10.44
C PRO A 46 21.34 31.64 11.75
N ASP A 47 20.64 31.88 12.86
CA ASP A 47 21.24 31.85 14.21
C ASP A 47 21.31 30.43 14.76
N ARG A 48 20.25 29.65 14.51
CA ARG A 48 20.17 28.25 14.92
C ARG A 48 19.41 27.41 13.92
N CYS A 49 19.69 26.11 13.93
CA CYS A 49 18.82 25.13 13.31
C CYS A 49 17.97 24.45 14.38
N VAL A 50 16.66 24.38 14.14
CA VAL A 50 15.70 23.70 15.00
C VAL A 50 15.38 22.36 14.36
N ILE A 51 15.74 21.31 15.09
CA ILE A 51 15.40 19.93 14.74
C ILE A 51 13.90 19.76 14.94
N ASP A 52 13.18 19.36 13.90
CA ASP A 52 11.75 19.08 14.02
C ASP A 52 11.53 17.75 14.75
N THR A 53 11.53 17.86 16.08
CA THR A 53 11.24 16.72 16.96
C THR A 53 9.76 16.32 17.00
N SER A 54 8.87 16.98 16.24
CA SER A 54 7.51 16.46 16.04
C SER A 54 7.51 15.15 15.25
N ALA A 55 8.59 14.87 14.51
CA ALA A 55 8.91 13.54 13.96
C ALA A 55 9.59 12.59 14.99
N ASN A 56 10.05 13.11 16.14
CA ASN A 56 10.64 12.37 17.27
C ASN A 56 9.63 12.02 18.39
N ALA A 57 8.39 12.50 18.33
CA ALA A 57 7.31 11.64 18.79
C ALA A 57 7.42 10.42 17.88
N GLN A 58 7.87 9.28 18.42
CA GLN A 58 7.91 8.02 17.70
C GLN A 58 6.50 7.74 17.14
N GLN A 59 6.18 8.28 15.96
CA GLN A 59 5.59 7.46 14.94
C GLN A 59 6.64 6.36 14.79
N LYS A 60 6.43 5.25 15.50
CA LYS A 60 6.90 3.96 15.02
C LYS A 60 6.55 4.00 13.55
N ILE A 61 7.54 4.24 12.69
CA ILE A 61 7.43 3.85 11.30
C ILE A 61 7.26 2.35 11.46
N LYS A 62 6.00 1.93 11.42
CA LYS A 62 5.63 0.53 11.52
C LYS A 62 6.21 -0.02 10.23
N THR A 63 7.41 -0.58 10.30
CA THR A 63 7.93 -1.39 9.21
C THR A 63 6.95 -2.53 9.15
N GLU A 64 5.96 -2.43 8.26
CA GLU A 64 4.95 -3.47 8.11
C GLU A 64 5.69 -4.76 7.81
N SER A 65 5.44 -5.78 8.62
CA SER A 65 5.91 -7.11 8.33
C SER A 65 5.30 -7.57 7.00
N THR A 66 5.98 -8.48 6.29
CA THR A 66 5.44 -9.05 5.04
C THR A 66 4.01 -9.57 5.22
N LYS A 67 3.73 -10.17 6.38
CA LYS A 67 2.40 -10.64 6.73
C LYS A 67 1.38 -9.49 6.86
N GLU A 68 1.73 -8.37 7.47
CA GLU A 68 0.84 -7.21 7.55
C GLU A 68 0.55 -6.60 6.18
N ILE A 69 1.54 -6.58 5.28
CA ILE A 69 1.36 -6.16 3.88
C ILE A 69 0.38 -7.11 3.19
N PHE A 70 0.60 -8.42 3.33
CA PHE A 70 -0.26 -9.44 2.75
C PHE A 70 -1.70 -9.33 3.26
N ASP A 71 -1.88 -9.25 4.58
CA ASP A 71 -3.19 -9.15 5.22
C ASP A 71 -3.93 -7.88 4.74
N THR A 72 -3.22 -6.75 4.56
CA THR A 72 -3.78 -5.51 4.02
C THR A 72 -4.23 -5.66 2.56
N LEU A 73 -3.42 -6.32 1.71
CA LEU A 73 -3.78 -6.56 0.32
C LEU A 73 -4.98 -7.50 0.21
N MET A 74 -5.02 -8.57 1.01
CA MET A 74 -6.15 -9.50 1.07
C MET A 74 -7.42 -8.84 1.60
N GLN A 75 -7.30 -7.93 2.56
CA GLN A 75 -8.42 -7.11 3.04
C GLN A 75 -8.98 -6.22 1.92
N ALA A 76 -8.11 -5.56 1.14
CA ALA A 76 -8.53 -4.77 -0.02
C ALA A 76 -9.27 -5.62 -1.07
N LEU A 77 -8.82 -6.85 -1.33
CA LEU A 77 -9.53 -7.78 -2.21
C LEU A 77 -10.91 -8.16 -1.66
N THR A 78 -11.02 -8.32 -0.34
CA THR A 78 -12.30 -8.62 0.34
C THR A 78 -13.28 -7.47 0.17
N GLU A 79 -12.83 -6.23 0.45
CA GLU A 79 -13.63 -5.00 0.28
C GLU A 79 -14.08 -4.80 -1.16
N MET A 80 -13.23 -5.14 -2.15
CA MET A 80 -13.60 -5.08 -3.57
C MET A 80 -14.73 -6.04 -3.97
N THR A 81 -14.93 -7.10 -3.20
CA THR A 81 -15.97 -8.12 -3.44
C THR A 81 -17.19 -7.93 -2.56
N GLU A 82 -17.19 -6.95 -1.65
CA GLU A 82 -18.29 -6.73 -0.72
C GLU A 82 -19.58 -6.36 -1.45
N GLY A 83 -20.67 -7.05 -1.11
CA GLY A 83 -21.98 -6.81 -1.72
C GLY A 83 -22.11 -7.25 -3.18
N CYS A 84 -21.19 -8.06 -3.69
CA CYS A 84 -21.34 -8.61 -5.03
C CYS A 84 -22.46 -9.65 -5.13
N ASP A 85 -23.03 -9.77 -6.32
CA ASP A 85 -23.93 -10.86 -6.68
C ASP A 85 -23.08 -12.08 -7.06
N GLU A 86 -23.15 -13.13 -6.24
CA GLU A 86 -22.42 -14.37 -6.47
C GLU A 86 -23.28 -15.42 -7.16
N ALA A 87 -22.69 -16.07 -8.17
CA ALA A 87 -23.27 -17.24 -8.83
C ALA A 87 -22.27 -18.41 -8.81
N THR A 88 -22.81 -19.62 -8.57
CA THR A 88 -22.03 -20.87 -8.55
C THR A 88 -22.58 -21.87 -9.57
N LYS A 89 -21.68 -22.58 -10.26
CA LYS A 89 -22.02 -23.70 -11.16
C LYS A 89 -21.06 -24.85 -10.93
N VAL A 90 -21.54 -26.08 -11.09
CA VAL A 90 -20.71 -27.28 -11.00
C VAL A 90 -20.69 -28.00 -12.34
N ARG A 91 -19.50 -28.34 -12.85
CA ARG A 91 -19.33 -29.18 -14.04
C ARG A 91 -18.19 -30.16 -13.84
N ALA A 92 -18.45 -31.44 -14.14
CA ALA A 92 -17.45 -32.51 -14.11
C ALA A 92 -16.59 -32.56 -12.82
N GLY A 93 -17.20 -32.31 -11.66
CA GLY A 93 -16.50 -32.30 -10.37
C GLY A 93 -15.75 -31.01 -10.01
N VAL A 94 -15.81 -29.98 -10.87
CA VAL A 94 -15.25 -28.65 -10.65
C VAL A 94 -16.38 -27.68 -10.27
N SER A 95 -16.19 -26.94 -9.18
CA SER A 95 -17.03 -25.82 -8.77
C SER A 95 -16.48 -24.53 -9.38
N TYR A 96 -17.31 -23.80 -10.10
CA TYR A 96 -17.04 -22.49 -10.69
C TYR A 96 -17.84 -21.44 -9.94
N ARG A 97 -17.19 -20.36 -9.53
CA ARG A 97 -17.85 -19.22 -8.87
C ARG A 97 -17.52 -17.93 -9.62
N ILE A 98 -18.48 -17.04 -9.71
CA ILE A 98 -18.28 -15.67 -10.20
C ILE A 98 -19.03 -14.70 -9.30
N CYS A 99 -18.40 -13.56 -9.04
CA CYS A 99 -18.88 -12.50 -8.16
C CYS A 99 -18.87 -11.21 -8.97
N THR A 100 -20.03 -10.57 -9.09
CA THR A 100 -20.22 -9.41 -9.98
C THR A 100 -20.82 -8.21 -9.25
N ILE A 101 -20.41 -7.01 -9.64
CA ILE A 101 -21.02 -5.74 -9.19
C ILE A 101 -21.41 -4.97 -10.45
N ASN A 102 -22.68 -4.53 -10.55
CA ASN A 102 -23.21 -3.86 -11.74
C ASN A 102 -22.92 -4.65 -13.05
N ASN A 103 -23.08 -5.97 -13.00
CA ASN A 103 -22.79 -6.91 -14.09
C ASN A 103 -21.32 -6.93 -14.56
N GLN A 104 -20.38 -6.34 -13.82
CA GLN A 104 -18.95 -6.47 -14.07
C GLN A 104 -18.34 -7.48 -13.10
N PRO A 105 -17.46 -8.40 -13.55
CA PRO A 105 -16.79 -9.34 -12.67
C PRO A 105 -15.81 -8.59 -11.74
N VAL A 106 -15.87 -8.91 -10.46
CA VAL A 106 -14.92 -8.43 -9.43
C VAL A 106 -14.12 -9.57 -8.80
N ALA A 107 -14.66 -10.79 -8.83
CA ALA A 107 -13.91 -12.01 -8.54
C ALA A 107 -14.47 -13.22 -9.31
N ALA A 108 -13.62 -14.22 -9.56
CA ALA A 108 -14.00 -15.48 -10.15
C ALA A 108 -13.08 -16.59 -9.63
N SER A 109 -13.59 -17.82 -9.53
CA SER A 109 -12.76 -18.96 -9.16
C SER A 109 -13.24 -20.27 -9.76
N GLU A 110 -12.31 -21.21 -9.84
CA GLU A 110 -12.61 -22.62 -10.06
C GLU A 110 -11.89 -23.47 -9.02
N ALA A 111 -12.53 -24.52 -8.53
CA ALA A 111 -11.94 -25.47 -7.60
C ALA A 111 -12.51 -26.88 -7.75
N LEU A 112 -11.65 -27.89 -7.61
CA LEU A 112 -12.03 -29.30 -7.51
C LEU A 112 -12.81 -29.53 -6.21
N LEU A 113 -14.01 -30.10 -6.31
CA LEU A 113 -14.88 -30.30 -5.15
C LEU A 113 -14.29 -31.20 -4.07
N GLU A 114 -13.51 -32.21 -4.46
CA GLU A 114 -12.99 -33.22 -3.53
C GLU A 114 -11.84 -32.72 -2.66
N VAL A 115 -11.02 -31.81 -3.20
CA VAL A 115 -9.75 -31.40 -2.58
C VAL A 115 -9.64 -29.90 -2.34
N GLY A 116 -10.57 -29.09 -2.88
CA GLY A 116 -10.54 -27.63 -2.77
C GLY A 116 -9.39 -26.96 -3.53
N ASP A 117 -8.61 -27.73 -4.29
CA ASP A 117 -7.54 -27.21 -5.16
C ASP A 117 -8.15 -26.46 -6.34
N GLY A 118 -7.53 -25.35 -6.71
CA GLY A 118 -8.07 -24.44 -7.67
C GLY A 118 -7.38 -23.08 -7.65
N VAL A 119 -8.02 -22.13 -8.30
CA VAL A 119 -7.50 -20.78 -8.48
C VAL A 119 -8.62 -19.75 -8.35
N GLY A 120 -8.30 -18.63 -7.70
CA GLY A 120 -9.14 -17.44 -7.61
C GLY A 120 -8.49 -16.28 -8.35
N PHE A 121 -9.33 -15.46 -8.99
CA PHE A 121 -8.98 -14.25 -9.71
C PHE A 121 -9.79 -13.08 -9.14
N TRP A 122 -9.14 -11.92 -8.99
CA TRP A 122 -9.78 -10.67 -8.64
C TRP A 122 -9.57 -9.63 -9.72
N PHE A 123 -10.58 -8.81 -9.95
CA PHE A 123 -10.62 -7.88 -11.08
C PHE A 123 -10.89 -6.46 -10.64
N LYS A 124 -10.21 -5.51 -11.27
CA LYS A 124 -10.50 -4.08 -11.20
C LYS A 124 -10.45 -3.51 -12.61
N ASN A 125 -11.51 -2.80 -13.02
CA ASN A 125 -11.61 -2.23 -14.37
C ASN A 125 -11.36 -3.28 -15.49
N ASN A 126 -11.91 -4.50 -15.32
CA ASN A 126 -11.74 -5.64 -16.23
C ASN A 126 -10.29 -6.14 -16.41
N LYS A 127 -9.39 -5.77 -15.51
CA LYS A 127 -8.02 -6.29 -15.44
C LYS A 127 -7.83 -7.10 -14.17
N VAL A 128 -7.07 -8.19 -14.25
CA VAL A 128 -6.72 -8.98 -13.07
C VAL A 128 -5.77 -8.18 -12.18
N VAL A 129 -6.12 -8.05 -10.90
CA VAL A 129 -5.28 -7.40 -9.87
C VAL A 129 -4.69 -8.40 -8.88
N ALA A 130 -5.29 -9.59 -8.77
CA ALA A 130 -4.73 -10.67 -7.99
C ALA A 130 -5.12 -12.06 -8.52
N ILE A 131 -4.23 -13.02 -8.32
CA ILE A 131 -4.46 -14.46 -8.54
C ILE A 131 -4.05 -15.19 -7.27
N ARG A 132 -4.87 -16.12 -6.78
CA ARG A 132 -4.52 -16.97 -5.64
C ARG A 132 -4.71 -18.44 -5.97
N TYR A 133 -3.69 -19.24 -5.74
CA TYR A 133 -3.75 -20.69 -5.81
C TYR A 133 -4.23 -21.25 -4.47
N PHE A 134 -5.28 -22.06 -4.49
CA PHE A 134 -5.90 -22.56 -3.26
C PHE A 134 -5.08 -23.65 -2.58
N HIS A 135 -4.37 -24.48 -3.34
CA HIS A 135 -3.54 -25.55 -2.78
C HIS A 135 -2.24 -25.05 -2.14
N SER A 136 -1.50 -24.17 -2.83
CA SER A 136 -0.21 -23.66 -2.34
C SER A 136 -0.34 -22.43 -1.46
N GLY A 137 -1.49 -21.75 -1.46
CA GLY A 137 -1.64 -20.42 -0.85
C GLY A 137 -0.90 -19.32 -1.59
N GLU A 138 -0.19 -19.62 -2.68
CA GLU A 138 0.55 -18.63 -3.45
C GLU A 138 -0.40 -17.57 -4.01
N THR A 139 -0.04 -16.30 -3.81
CA THR A 139 -0.82 -15.17 -4.27
C THR A 139 0.05 -14.22 -5.09
N LEU A 140 -0.41 -13.90 -6.30
CA LEU A 140 0.22 -12.96 -7.22
C LEU A 140 -0.60 -11.68 -7.24
N PHE A 141 0.07 -10.52 -7.20
CA PHE A 141 -0.56 -9.20 -7.30
C PHE A 141 -0.03 -8.46 -8.52
N PHE A 142 -0.94 -7.75 -9.18
CA PHE A 142 -0.68 -7.05 -10.45
C PHE A 142 -1.09 -5.58 -10.35
N ASP A 143 -0.29 -4.72 -10.98
CA ASP A 143 -0.65 -3.33 -11.27
C ASP A 143 -0.57 -3.11 -12.77
N ASP A 144 -1.66 -2.61 -13.36
CA ASP A 144 -1.82 -2.43 -14.81
C ASP A 144 -1.28 -3.62 -15.65
N GLU A 145 -1.71 -4.84 -15.32
CA GLU A 145 -1.32 -6.11 -15.97
C GLU A 145 0.16 -6.51 -15.78
N THR A 146 0.92 -5.78 -14.97
CA THR A 146 2.32 -6.08 -14.64
C THR A 146 2.40 -6.78 -13.29
N LEU A 147 3.15 -7.88 -13.19
CA LEU A 147 3.38 -8.55 -11.89
C LEU A 147 4.20 -7.64 -10.95
N ILE A 148 3.66 -7.30 -9.79
CA ILE A 148 4.33 -6.42 -8.81
C ILE A 148 4.73 -7.14 -7.52
N ALA A 149 4.03 -8.19 -7.14
CA ALA A 149 4.34 -8.95 -5.93
C ALA A 149 3.85 -10.39 -6.04
N LYS A 150 4.60 -11.29 -5.39
CA LYS A 150 4.25 -12.69 -5.20
C LYS A 150 4.45 -13.03 -3.73
N PHE A 151 3.45 -13.62 -3.12
CA PHE A 151 3.50 -14.12 -1.76
C PHE A 151 3.45 -15.64 -1.77
N SER A 152 4.41 -16.28 -1.11
CA SER A 152 4.41 -17.71 -0.84
C SER A 152 4.16 -17.97 0.63
N ASP A 153 3.27 -18.90 0.94
CA ASP A 153 2.84 -19.25 2.30
C ASP A 153 2.39 -18.04 3.13
N ASP A 154 1.83 -17.01 2.49
CA ASP A 154 1.36 -15.75 3.11
C ASP A 154 2.44 -14.91 3.83
N GLU A 155 3.72 -15.34 3.82
CA GLU A 155 4.80 -14.75 4.63
C GLU A 155 6.04 -14.34 3.83
N LYS A 156 6.24 -14.90 2.63
CA LYS A 156 7.43 -14.62 1.81
C LYS A 156 7.05 -13.75 0.62
N LEU A 157 7.57 -12.53 0.59
CA LEU A 157 7.37 -11.60 -0.51
C LEU A 157 8.54 -11.68 -1.50
N GLN A 158 8.20 -11.92 -2.76
CA GLN A 158 9.04 -11.72 -3.92
C GLN A 158 8.52 -10.51 -4.70
N SER A 159 9.39 -9.54 -4.96
CA SER A 159 9.11 -8.34 -5.77
C SER A 159 10.05 -8.18 -6.97
N ASN A 160 11.11 -8.99 -7.03
CA ASN A 160 12.01 -9.07 -8.17
C ASN A 160 11.76 -10.38 -8.92
N PHE A 161 11.57 -10.26 -10.23
CA PHE A 161 11.16 -11.36 -11.09
C PHE A 161 12.03 -11.36 -12.34
N THR A 162 12.36 -12.55 -12.81
CA THR A 162 12.90 -12.77 -14.15
C THR A 162 11.85 -12.45 -15.22
N ASN A 163 12.30 -12.22 -16.44
CA ASN A 163 11.38 -11.99 -17.57
C ASN A 163 10.45 -13.18 -17.83
N GLU A 164 10.93 -14.40 -17.57
CA GLU A 164 10.14 -15.62 -17.74
C GLU A 164 9.02 -15.70 -16.70
N GLU A 165 9.34 -15.53 -15.41
CA GLU A 165 8.34 -15.51 -14.32
C GLU A 165 7.26 -14.45 -14.56
N ARG A 166 7.66 -13.23 -14.97
CA ARG A 166 6.70 -12.17 -15.34
C ARG A 166 5.79 -12.62 -16.47
N ARG A 167 6.38 -13.08 -17.58
CA ARG A 167 5.61 -13.47 -18.77
C ARG A 167 4.59 -14.57 -18.46
N GLU A 168 4.97 -15.57 -17.68
CA GLU A 168 4.06 -16.66 -17.29
C GLU A 168 2.89 -16.14 -16.44
N ALA A 169 3.18 -15.37 -15.40
CA ALA A 169 2.16 -14.80 -14.53
C ALA A 169 1.22 -13.83 -15.27
N GLU A 170 1.77 -12.97 -16.13
CA GLU A 170 1.01 -11.96 -16.88
C GLU A 170 0.16 -12.58 -17.99
N ASN A 171 0.61 -13.69 -18.60
CA ASN A 171 -0.22 -14.47 -19.53
C ASN A 171 -1.38 -15.15 -18.78
N LEU A 172 -1.12 -15.73 -17.60
CA LEU A 172 -2.17 -16.30 -16.78
C LEU A 172 -3.20 -15.24 -16.37
N ALA A 173 -2.76 -14.03 -16.04
CA ALA A 173 -3.65 -12.89 -15.73
C ALA A 173 -4.53 -12.45 -16.91
N LYS A 174 -4.17 -12.79 -18.15
CA LYS A 174 -4.96 -12.47 -19.36
C LYS A 174 -5.92 -13.59 -19.77
N GLU A 175 -5.53 -14.84 -19.52
CA GLU A 175 -6.21 -15.99 -20.11
C GLU A 175 -6.81 -16.97 -19.09
N GLY A 176 -6.26 -17.03 -17.87
CA GLY A 176 -6.57 -18.09 -16.89
C GLY A 176 -8.03 -18.15 -16.44
N TYR A 177 -8.75 -17.04 -16.49
CA TYR A 177 -10.15 -16.95 -16.06
C TYR A 177 -11.17 -17.24 -17.17
N GLN A 178 -10.72 -17.38 -18.43
CA GLN A 178 -11.63 -17.45 -19.59
C GLN A 178 -12.58 -18.64 -19.53
N THR A 179 -12.11 -19.80 -19.07
CA THR A 179 -12.93 -21.01 -18.87
C THR A 179 -14.08 -20.75 -17.89
N ILE A 180 -13.80 -20.05 -16.79
CA ILE A 180 -14.82 -19.68 -15.80
C ILE A 180 -15.89 -18.81 -16.46
N PHE A 181 -15.48 -17.79 -17.21
CA PHE A 181 -16.42 -16.89 -17.88
C PHE A 181 -17.27 -17.61 -18.93
N GLN A 182 -16.70 -18.55 -19.68
CA GLN A 182 -17.44 -19.38 -20.63
C GLN A 182 -18.55 -20.18 -19.95
N VAL A 183 -18.26 -20.80 -18.80
CA VAL A 183 -19.25 -21.55 -17.99
C VAL A 183 -20.43 -20.66 -17.59
N PHE A 184 -20.20 -19.37 -17.33
CA PHE A 184 -21.26 -18.42 -17.00
C PHE A 184 -21.98 -17.83 -18.21
N ALA A 185 -21.30 -17.64 -19.34
CA ALA A 185 -21.88 -17.15 -20.59
C ALA A 185 -22.82 -18.15 -21.28
N GLU A 186 -22.54 -19.46 -21.18
CA GLU A 186 -23.36 -20.51 -21.81
C GLU A 186 -24.81 -20.57 -21.33
N SER A 187 -25.16 -19.93 -20.22
CA SER A 187 -26.52 -19.92 -19.68
C SER A 187 -27.33 -18.66 -20.02
N ALA A 188 -26.78 -17.75 -20.84
CA ALA A 188 -27.49 -16.58 -21.33
C ALA A 188 -28.27 -16.84 -22.64
N LYS A 189 -28.55 -18.10 -22.97
CA LYS A 189 -29.37 -18.51 -24.13
C LYS A 189 -30.65 -19.20 -23.68
#